data_AF-A0A947C2W2-F1
#
_entry.id   AF-A0A947C2W2-F1
#
_cell.length_a   1.000
_cell.length_b   1.000
_cell.length_c   1.000
_cell.angle_alpha   90.00
_cell.angle_beta   90.00
_cell.angle_gamma   90.00
#
_symmetry.space_group_name_H-M   'P 1'
#
loop_
_entity.id
_entity.type
_entity.pdbx_description
1 polymer ?
#
loop_
_entity_poly.entity_id
_entity_poly.type
_entity_poly.pdbx_seq_one_letter_code
_entity_poly.pdbx_strand_id
1 'polypeptide(L)'
;RKDDFRREIMNFIGHLALEGKKFTYETNDRLRRALEMKLFEDQKDSIKLSSFVSNVIDKETQDKIDIIKNRLIKYYGYNEASATDVLAYVASIFARGDVKE
;
A
#
# COMPACT_ATOMS: atom_id res chain seq x y z
N ARG A 1 -4.06 16.46 19.07
CA ARG A 1 -4.34 15.02 18.84
C ARG A 1 -3.12 14.13 18.97
N LYS A 2 -2.08 14.24 18.11
CA LYS A 2 -0.87 13.39 18.23
C LYS A 2 -0.12 13.61 19.55
N ASP A 3 -0.02 14.86 20.00
CA ASP A 3 0.66 15.20 21.26
C ASP A 3 -0.13 14.79 22.50
N ASP A 4 -1.46 14.81 22.43
CA ASP A 4 -2.33 14.35 23.51
C ASP A 4 -2.24 12.83 23.66
N PHE A 5 -2.19 12.10 22.53
CA PHE A 5 -1.93 10.66 22.53
C PHE A 5 -0.56 10.33 23.14
N ARG A 6 0.51 11.05 22.75
CA ARG A 6 1.85 10.85 23.34
C ARG A 6 1.85 11.09 24.85
N ARG A 7 1.20 12.16 25.32
CA ARG A 7 1.06 12.46 26.75
C ARG A 7 0.35 11.33 27.50
N GLU A 8 -0.72 10.79 26.92
CA GLU A 8 -1.49 9.72 27.53
C GLU A 8 -0.70 8.40 27.63
N ILE A 9 0.07 8.05 26.58
CA ILE A 9 0.97 6.89 26.62
C ILE A 9 2.09 7.09 27.64
N MET A 10 2.68 8.28 27.73
CA MET A 10 3.72 8.58 28.73
C MET A 10 3.18 8.46 30.16
N ASN A 11 1.96 8.94 30.41
CA ASN A 11 1.32 8.78 31.72
C ASN A 11 1.07 7.31 32.06
N PHE A 12 0.65 6.51 31.08
CA PHE A 12 0.42 5.08 31.27
C PHE A 12 1.71 4.31 31.56
N ILE A 13 2.80 4.62 30.84
CA ILE A 13 4.13 4.06 31.11
C ILE A 13 4.61 4.46 32.50
N GLY A 14 4.42 5.73 32.89
CA GLY A 14 4.76 6.23 34.22
C GLY A 14 4.00 5.50 35.33
N HIS A 15 2.70 5.26 35.14
CA HIS A 15 1.89 4.50 36.10
C HIS A 15 2.36 3.04 36.22
N LEU A 16 2.63 2.36 35.11
CA LEU A 16 3.16 0.99 35.13
C LEU A 16 4.53 0.89 35.82
N ALA A 17 5.41 1.87 35.60
CA ALA A 17 6.71 1.93 36.25
C ALA A 17 6.60 2.11 37.78
N LEU A 18 5.63 2.92 38.24
CA LEU A 18 5.32 3.06 39.68
C LEU A 18 4.78 1.77 40.29
N GLU A 19 4.03 0.97 39.52
CA GLU A 19 3.57 -0.37 39.93
C GLU A 19 4.66 -1.45 39.82
N GLY A 20 5.88 -1.10 39.38
CA GLY A 20 6.98 -2.05 39.17
C GLY A 20 6.77 -3.01 38.00
N LYS A 21 5.78 -2.75 37.13
CA LYS A 21 5.47 -3.59 35.98
C LYS A 21 6.21 -3.11 34.74
N LYS A 22 6.69 -4.06 33.94
CA LYS A 22 7.36 -3.76 32.68
C LYS A 22 6.33 -3.40 31.62
N PHE A 23 6.53 -2.26 30.95
CA PHE A 23 5.71 -1.85 29.83
C PHE A 23 5.97 -2.74 28.59
N THR A 24 4.90 -3.15 27.91
CA THR A 24 4.94 -3.81 26.60
C THR A 24 3.96 -3.11 25.66
N TYR A 25 4.09 -3.28 24.34
CA TYR A 25 3.18 -2.67 23.38
C TYR A 25 1.74 -3.23 23.47
N GLU A 26 1.56 -4.37 24.12
CA GLU A 26 0.27 -5.05 24.31
C GLU A 26 -0.50 -4.58 25.54
N THR A 27 0.17 -3.95 26.52
CA THR A 27 -0.49 -3.53 27.77
C THR A 27 -1.45 -2.36 27.59
N ASN A 28 -1.44 -1.70 26.43
CA ASN A 28 -2.35 -0.62 26.10
C ASN A 28 -3.04 -0.87 24.76
N ASP A 29 -4.34 -1.16 24.80
CA ASP A 29 -5.16 -1.42 23.60
C ASP A 29 -5.15 -0.27 22.60
N ARG A 30 -5.09 0.96 23.09
CA ARG A 30 -5.10 2.15 22.24
C ARG A 30 -3.77 2.30 21.50
N LEU A 31 -2.65 2.00 22.17
CA LEU A 31 -1.34 1.96 21.54
C LEU A 31 -1.26 0.86 20.50
N ARG A 32 -1.71 -0.35 20.85
CA ARG A 32 -1.74 -1.50 19.95
C ARG A 32 -2.50 -1.19 18.67
N ARG A 33 -3.74 -0.69 18.78
CA ARG A 33 -4.54 -0.29 17.60
C ARG A 33 -3.89 0.81 16.77
N ALA A 34 -3.24 1.77 17.42
CA ALA A 34 -2.53 2.84 16.71
C ALA A 34 -1.34 2.30 15.92
N LEU A 35 -0.59 1.35 16.49
CA LEU A 35 0.52 0.66 15.83
C LEU A 35 0.01 -0.23 14.69
N GLU A 36 -1.07 -0.98 14.89
CA GLU A 36 -1.71 -1.80 13.83
C GLU A 36 -2.20 -0.94 12.67
N MET A 37 -2.89 0.17 12.93
CA MET A 37 -3.31 1.11 11.89
C MET A 37 -2.11 1.70 11.16
N LYS A 38 -1.05 2.07 11.87
CA LYS A 38 0.15 2.62 11.26
C LYS A 38 0.87 1.58 10.40
N LEU A 39 1.03 0.36 10.91
CA LEU A 39 1.64 -0.75 10.19
C LEU A 39 0.82 -1.11 8.94
N PHE A 40 -0.52 -1.09 9.06
CA PHE A 40 -1.42 -1.28 7.93
C PHE A 40 -1.27 -0.16 6.91
N GLU A 41 -1.27 1.11 7.29
CA GLU A 41 -1.01 2.22 6.36
C GLU A 41 0.34 2.08 5.65
N ASP A 42 1.40 1.73 6.38
CA ASP A 42 2.74 1.58 5.84
C ASP A 42 2.85 0.38 4.88
N GLN A 43 2.09 -0.69 5.13
CA GLN A 43 2.08 -1.89 4.28
C GLN A 43 0.97 -1.90 3.22
N LYS A 44 -0.01 -0.98 3.27
CA LYS A 44 -1.18 -0.98 2.39
C LYS A 44 -0.81 -0.95 0.91
N ASP A 45 0.23 -0.21 0.55
CA ASP A 45 0.68 -0.13 -0.84
C ASP A 45 1.50 -1.35 -1.27
N SER A 46 2.16 -2.03 -0.32
CA SER A 46 2.81 -3.32 -0.55
C SER A 46 1.77 -4.45 -0.72
N ILE A 47 0.70 -4.43 0.07
CA ILE A 47 -0.41 -5.40 0.00
C ILE A 47 -1.20 -5.25 -1.30
N LYS A 48 -1.38 -4.02 -1.79
CA LYS A 48 -1.98 -3.80 -3.11
C LYS A 48 -1.10 -4.36 -4.23
N LEU A 49 0.22 -4.16 -4.18
CA LEU A 49 1.10 -4.66 -5.24
C LEU A 49 1.11 -6.20 -5.31
N SER A 50 1.11 -6.89 -4.18
CA SER A 50 1.05 -8.36 -4.15
C SER A 50 -0.33 -8.92 -4.51
N SER A 51 -1.43 -8.24 -4.15
CA SER A 51 -2.79 -8.65 -4.49
C SER A 51 -3.17 -8.35 -5.96
N PHE A 52 -2.69 -7.25 -6.56
CA PHE A 52 -2.88 -6.99 -7.99
C PHE A 52 -2.08 -7.95 -8.87
N VAL A 53 -0.94 -8.46 -8.38
CA VAL A 53 -0.10 -9.45 -9.11
C VAL A 53 -0.61 -10.89 -8.94
N SER A 54 -1.53 -11.16 -8.00
CA SER A 54 -2.06 -12.51 -7.73
C SER A 54 -3.50 -12.74 -8.20
N ASN A 55 -4.18 -11.72 -8.72
CA ASN A 55 -5.39 -11.96 -9.50
C ASN A 55 -4.97 -12.41 -10.89
N VAL A 56 -5.10 -13.71 -11.14
CA VAL A 56 -5.11 -14.31 -12.48
C VAL A 56 -5.87 -13.35 -13.41
N ILE A 57 -5.14 -12.67 -14.31
CA ILE A 57 -5.75 -11.79 -15.30
C ILE A 57 -6.66 -12.70 -16.14
N ASP A 58 -7.96 -12.39 -16.17
CA ASP A 58 -8.90 -13.14 -16.97
C ASP A 58 -8.45 -13.14 -18.45
N LYS A 59 -8.64 -14.27 -19.13
CA LYS A 59 -8.11 -14.48 -20.48
C LYS A 59 -8.56 -13.40 -21.46
N GLU A 60 -9.82 -12.96 -21.34
CA GLU A 60 -10.37 -11.89 -22.17
C GLU A 60 -9.66 -10.54 -21.93
N THR A 61 -9.24 -10.28 -20.69
CA THR A 61 -8.48 -9.06 -20.34
C THR A 61 -7.06 -9.13 -20.87
N GLN A 62 -6.43 -10.31 -20.80
CA GLN A 62 -5.10 -10.53 -21.37
C GLN A 62 -5.10 -10.31 -22.89
N ASP A 63 -6.11 -10.83 -23.60
CA ASP A 63 -6.26 -10.65 -25.05
C ASP A 63 -6.38 -9.15 -25.42
N LYS A 64 -7.13 -8.37 -24.64
CA LYS A 64 -7.26 -6.91 -24.85
C LYS A 64 -5.93 -6.18 -24.63
N ILE A 65 -5.18 -6.57 -23.60
CA ILE A 65 -3.85 -6.01 -23.32
C ILE A 65 -2.91 -6.29 -24.50
N ASP A 66 -2.95 -7.50 -25.04
CA ASP A 66 -2.08 -7.90 -26.15
C ASP A 66 -2.43 -7.19 -27.46
N ILE A 67 -3.71 -6.92 -27.73
CA ILE A 67 -4.14 -6.06 -28.85
C ILE A 67 -3.54 -4.65 -28.72
N ILE A 68 -3.53 -4.09 -27.51
CA ILE A 68 -2.97 -2.75 -27.25
C ILE A 68 -1.46 -2.76 -27.43
N LYS A 69 -0.74 -3.75 -26.88
CA LYS A 69 0.70 -3.92 -27.08
C LYS A 69 1.05 -4.00 -28.57
N ASN A 70 0.32 -4.82 -29.33
CA ASN A 70 0.51 -4.94 -30.77
C ASN A 70 0.28 -3.62 -31.51
N ARG A 71 -0.68 -2.81 -31.07
CA ARG A 71 -0.91 -1.47 -31.64
C ARG A 71 0.25 -0.52 -31.34
N LEU A 72 0.77 -0.52 -30.11
CA LEU A 72 1.92 0.30 -29.73
C LEU A 72 3.16 -0.06 -30.54
N ILE A 73 3.41 -1.35 -30.75
CA ILE A 73 4.54 -1.83 -31.56
C ILE A 73 4.36 -1.41 -33.02
N LYS A 74 3.19 -1.69 -33.61
CA LYS A 74 2.94 -1.51 -35.04
C LYS A 74 2.89 -0.04 -35.48
N TYR A 75 2.31 0.84 -34.67
CA TYR A 75 2.04 2.22 -35.08
C TYR A 75 2.96 3.25 -34.42
N TYR A 76 3.61 2.90 -33.31
CA TYR A 76 4.42 3.84 -32.53
C TYR A 76 5.86 3.36 -32.31
N GLY A 77 6.25 2.22 -32.90
CA GLY A 77 7.64 1.73 -32.88
C GLY A 77 8.12 1.23 -31.52
N TYR A 78 7.20 0.92 -30.61
CA TYR A 78 7.57 0.31 -29.33
C TYR A 78 8.09 -1.12 -29.55
N ASN A 79 8.95 -1.59 -28.65
CA ASN A 79 9.23 -3.02 -28.51
C ASN A 79 8.33 -3.63 -27.43
N GLU A 80 8.33 -4.95 -27.31
CA GLU A 80 7.44 -5.68 -26.39
C GLU A 80 7.65 -5.31 -24.91
N ALA A 81 8.91 -5.11 -24.50
CA ALA A 81 9.24 -4.69 -23.14
C ALA A 81 8.72 -3.27 -22.86
N SER A 82 9.02 -2.32 -23.75
CA SER A 82 8.59 -0.92 -23.60
C SER A 82 7.08 -0.76 -23.64
N ALA A 83 6.37 -1.53 -24.47
CA ALA A 83 4.90 -1.54 -24.49
C ALA A 83 4.31 -2.05 -23.18
N THR A 84 4.94 -3.05 -22.56
CA THR A 84 4.53 -3.60 -21.27
C THR A 84 4.79 -2.59 -20.13
N ASP A 85 5.96 -1.97 -20.11
CA ASP A 85 6.35 -1.00 -19.08
C ASP A 85 5.45 0.23 -19.08
N VAL A 86 5.09 0.74 -20.26
CA VAL A 86 4.17 1.88 -20.38
C VAL A 86 2.78 1.54 -19.84
N LEU A 87 2.27 0.34 -20.16
CA LEU A 87 0.96 -0.09 -19.65
C LEU A 87 0.98 -0.26 -18.13
N ALA A 88 2.05 -0.82 -17.56
CA ALA A 88 2.24 -0.92 -16.12
C ALA A 88 2.34 0.46 -15.45
N TYR A 89 3.05 1.40 -16.07
CA TYR A 89 3.18 2.76 -15.59
C TYR A 89 1.83 3.50 -15.55
N VAL A 90 1.05 3.43 -16.64
CA VAL A 90 -0.30 4.02 -16.71
C VAL A 90 -1.22 3.39 -15.66
N ALA A 91 -1.19 2.06 -15.51
CA ALA A 91 -1.95 1.37 -14.47
C ALA A 91 -1.57 1.86 -13.05
N SER A 92 -0.29 2.13 -12.80
CA SER A 92 0.19 2.67 -11.52
C SER A 92 -0.29 4.09 -11.24
N ILE A 93 -0.50 4.92 -12.27
CA ILE A 93 -1.06 6.28 -12.13
C ILE A 93 -2.54 6.19 -11.76
N PHE A 94 -3.29 5.36 -12.49
CA PHE A 94 -4.70 5.10 -12.18
C PHE A 94 -4.89 4.54 -10.77
N ALA A 95 -4.03 3.60 -10.33
CA ALA A 95 -4.08 3.01 -9.00
C ALA A 95 -3.75 4.01 -7.88
N ARG A 96 -2.90 5.01 -8.16
CA ARG A 96 -2.56 6.09 -7.22
C ARG A 96 -3.62 7.20 -7.16
N GLY A 97 -4.50 7.30 -8.16
CA GLY A 97 -5.53 8.32 -8.22
C GLY A 97 -4.99 9.72 -8.56
N ASP A 98 -3.74 9.83 -9.02
CA ASP A 98 -3.09 11.07 -9.43
C ASP A 98 -3.54 11.55 -10.83
N VAL A 99 -4.83 11.40 -11.13
CA VAL A 99 -5.42 12.07 -12.30
C VAL A 99 -5.79 13.47 -11.83
N LYS A 100 -4.81 14.38 -11.88
CA LYS A 100 -5.12 15.82 -11.83
C LYS A 100 -5.95 16.13 -13.06
N GLU A 101 -7.19 16.57 -12.85
CA GLU A 101 -7.99 17.28 -13.87
C GLU A 101 -7.23 18.51 -14.39
#